data_AF-A0A4R3J6U5-F1
#
_entry.id   AF-A0A4R3J6U5-F1
#
_cell.length_a   1.000
_cell.length_b   1.000
_cell.length_c   1.000
_cell.angle_alpha   90.00
_cell.angle_beta   90.00
_cell.angle_gamma   90.00
#
_symmetry.space_group_name_H-M   'P 1'
#
loop_
_entity.id
_entity.type
_entity.pdbx_description
1 polymer ?
#
loop_
_entity_poly.entity_id
_entity_poly.type
_entity_poly.pdbx_seq_one_letter_code
_entity_poly.pdbx_strand_id
1 'polypeptide(L)'
;MRVVLALALLANPALAGVPEAVRDHILPATAQFSDASGALAEAALNDCTANALQDDFHATYDAWMGLAHLRFGPVEEDGRVLAISFWPDTRGMVPRTVAGLIADEDLAVEDPASFAEVSIAGRGLSALERLLFEPQLSGYIKESYSCKFAQALSVDLAAMAQAIDKEWRTDFAQVVTSAGAEGNATFLTESEAAQALYTSLTTGIEFNADQRIGRPLGTFDRPRPTRAEAHRSGRSLRNVILSLEALNSFAHALADGPTPQTDAAFQAALGAARELDDPVFAGVEDPQARLKAEILQQRIKAILPAVSNEVGVPLGVSAGFNATDGD
;
A
#
# COMPACT_ATOMS: atom_id res chain seq x y z
N MET A 1 33.98 -51.69 -23.09
CA MET A 1 33.33 -51.23 -21.85
C MET A 1 33.02 -49.74 -22.03
N ARG A 2 31.81 -49.39 -22.47
CA ARG A 2 31.40 -48.00 -22.71
C ARG A 2 30.69 -47.51 -21.45
N VAL A 3 31.32 -46.58 -20.73
CA VAL A 3 30.72 -45.90 -19.58
C VAL A 3 29.74 -44.86 -20.14
N VAL A 4 28.45 -45.06 -19.90
CA VAL A 4 27.41 -44.08 -20.18
C VAL A 4 27.38 -43.15 -18.97
N LEU A 5 27.81 -41.91 -19.18
CA LEU A 5 27.70 -40.84 -18.19
C LEU A 5 26.26 -40.33 -18.23
N ALA A 6 25.45 -40.70 -17.25
CA ALA A 6 24.12 -40.14 -17.08
C ALA A 6 24.26 -38.75 -16.46
N LEU A 7 24.09 -37.69 -17.27
CA LEU A 7 23.86 -36.35 -16.76
C LEU A 7 22.47 -36.34 -16.12
N ALA A 8 22.41 -36.40 -14.79
CA ALA A 8 21.23 -36.01 -14.05
C ALA A 8 21.12 -34.48 -14.13
N LEU A 9 20.24 -33.99 -15.00
CA LEU A 9 19.72 -32.63 -14.94
C LEU A 9 18.92 -32.53 -13.63
N LEU A 10 19.57 -32.06 -12.56
CA LEU A 10 18.87 -31.52 -11.41
C LEU A 10 18.19 -30.24 -11.89
N ALA A 11 16.91 -30.33 -12.27
CA ALA A 11 16.08 -29.15 -12.32
C ALA A 11 16.07 -28.58 -10.90
N ASN A 12 16.71 -27.42 -10.68
CA ASN A 12 16.47 -26.66 -9.46
C ASN A 12 14.95 -26.49 -9.33
N PRO A 13 14.38 -26.71 -8.14
CA PRO A 13 13.00 -26.30 -7.93
C PRO A 13 13.01 -24.79 -8.11
N ALA A 14 12.54 -24.30 -9.25
CA ALA A 14 12.15 -22.90 -9.34
C ALA A 14 11.26 -22.65 -8.11
N LEU A 15 11.62 -21.66 -7.29
CA LEU A 15 10.83 -21.29 -6.11
C LEU A 15 9.42 -20.94 -6.59
N ALA A 16 8.54 -21.93 -6.52
CA ALA A 16 7.14 -21.79 -6.90
C ALA A 16 6.53 -20.69 -6.02
N GLY A 17 5.65 -19.89 -6.61
CA GLY A 17 5.04 -18.75 -5.93
C GLY A 17 5.66 -17.40 -6.27
N VAL A 18 6.95 -17.31 -6.63
CA VAL A 18 7.54 -16.02 -7.04
C VAL A 18 6.95 -15.53 -8.38
N PRO A 19 6.95 -16.34 -9.47
CA PRO A 19 6.32 -15.94 -10.73
C PRO A 19 4.80 -15.71 -10.60
N GLU A 20 4.13 -16.53 -9.80
CA GLU A 20 2.70 -16.42 -9.49
C GLU A 20 2.38 -15.12 -8.75
N ALA A 21 3.12 -14.78 -7.70
CA ALA A 21 2.96 -13.52 -6.96
C ALA A 21 3.13 -12.29 -7.87
N VAL A 22 4.11 -12.32 -8.79
CA VAL A 22 4.29 -11.26 -9.78
C VAL A 22 3.10 -11.20 -10.74
N ARG A 23 2.73 -12.34 -11.34
CA ARG A 23 1.73 -12.44 -12.40
C ARG A 23 0.29 -12.20 -11.92
N ASP A 24 -0.07 -12.81 -10.79
CA ASP A 24 -1.46 -12.94 -10.34
C ASP A 24 -1.83 -11.89 -9.29
N HIS A 25 -0.84 -11.21 -8.69
CA HIS A 25 -1.09 -10.19 -7.67
C HIS A 25 -0.45 -8.83 -8.01
N ILE A 26 0.87 -8.77 -8.21
CA ILE A 26 1.57 -7.49 -8.37
C ILE A 26 1.15 -6.78 -9.67
N LEU A 27 1.30 -7.43 -10.83
CA LEU A 27 1.00 -6.81 -12.12
C LEU A 27 -0.49 -6.39 -12.27
N PRO A 28 -1.47 -7.17 -11.78
CA PRO A 28 -2.86 -6.71 -11.75
C PRO A 28 -3.07 -5.52 -10.82
N ALA A 29 -2.46 -5.52 -9.63
CA ALA A 29 -2.65 -4.43 -8.66
C ALA A 29 -2.02 -3.11 -9.14
N THR A 30 -0.84 -3.15 -9.78
CA THR A 30 -0.22 -1.95 -10.37
C THR A 30 -1.06 -1.38 -11.51
N ALA A 31 -1.62 -2.23 -12.38
CA ALA A 31 -2.50 -1.78 -13.45
C ALA A 31 -3.79 -1.16 -12.91
N GLN A 32 -4.45 -1.80 -11.95
CA GLN A 32 -5.67 -1.25 -11.33
C GLN A 32 -5.41 0.12 -10.70
N PHE A 33 -4.27 0.31 -10.04
CA PHE A 33 -3.89 1.60 -9.48
C PHE A 33 -3.56 2.65 -10.55
N SER A 34 -2.88 2.27 -11.62
CA SER A 34 -2.65 3.13 -12.79
C SER A 34 -3.96 3.58 -13.43
N ASP A 35 -4.88 2.65 -13.68
CA ASP A 35 -6.18 2.93 -14.31
C ASP A 35 -7.05 3.85 -13.43
N ALA A 36 -7.16 3.53 -12.13
CA ALA A 36 -7.95 4.32 -11.20
C ALA A 36 -7.37 5.72 -10.96
N SER A 37 -6.04 5.87 -10.94
CA SER A 37 -5.41 7.18 -10.83
C SER A 37 -5.55 7.99 -12.11
N GLY A 38 -5.51 7.33 -13.28
CA GLY A 38 -5.78 7.95 -14.58
C GLY A 38 -7.20 8.49 -14.67
N ALA A 39 -8.20 7.71 -14.25
CA ALA A 39 -9.59 8.15 -14.18
C ALA A 39 -9.77 9.38 -13.27
N LEU A 40 -9.14 9.39 -12.10
CA LEU A 40 -9.13 10.55 -11.20
C LEU A 40 -8.50 11.78 -11.85
N ALA A 41 -7.38 11.63 -12.57
CA ALA A 41 -6.75 12.73 -13.29
C ALA A 41 -7.65 13.29 -14.39
N GLU A 42 -8.30 12.43 -15.18
CA GLU A 42 -9.27 12.84 -16.20
C GLU A 42 -10.47 13.56 -15.58
N ALA A 43 -11.01 13.05 -14.47
CA ALA A 43 -12.08 13.70 -13.72
C ALA A 43 -11.66 15.09 -13.24
N ALA A 44 -10.47 15.22 -12.66
CA ALA A 44 -9.95 16.50 -12.17
C ALA A 44 -9.74 17.53 -13.29
N LEU A 45 -9.26 17.11 -14.47
CA LEU A 45 -9.11 17.99 -15.62
C LEU A 45 -10.47 18.49 -16.16
N ASN A 46 -11.54 17.69 -16.01
CA ASN A 46 -12.89 18.06 -16.41
C ASN A 46 -13.62 18.92 -15.35
N ASP A 47 -13.56 18.52 -14.09
CA ASP A 47 -14.16 19.21 -12.94
C ASP A 47 -13.35 18.94 -11.66
N CYS A 48 -12.49 19.88 -11.30
CA CYS A 48 -11.63 19.75 -10.12
C CYS A 48 -12.31 20.06 -8.79
N THR A 49 -13.62 20.37 -8.76
CA THR A 49 -14.32 20.68 -7.51
C THR A 49 -14.40 19.47 -6.60
N ALA A 50 -14.43 19.70 -5.28
CA ALA A 50 -14.32 18.63 -4.30
C ALA A 50 -15.36 17.51 -4.53
N ASN A 51 -16.64 17.88 -4.70
CA ASN A 51 -17.72 16.93 -4.91
C ASN A 51 -17.56 16.08 -6.18
N ALA A 52 -16.94 16.63 -7.23
CA ALA A 52 -16.74 15.91 -8.49
C ALA A 52 -15.66 14.82 -8.37
N LEU A 53 -14.72 14.95 -7.42
CA LEU A 53 -13.57 14.05 -7.30
C LEU A 53 -13.66 13.03 -6.15
N GLN A 54 -14.66 13.14 -5.27
CA GLN A 54 -14.74 12.27 -4.09
C GLN A 54 -14.88 10.78 -4.45
N ASP A 55 -15.68 10.44 -5.47
CA ASP A 55 -15.88 9.06 -5.89
C ASP A 55 -14.62 8.47 -6.54
N ASP A 56 -13.98 9.22 -7.46
CA ASP A 56 -12.73 8.79 -8.08
C ASP A 56 -11.59 8.71 -7.05
N PHE A 57 -11.52 9.63 -6.09
CA PHE A 57 -10.58 9.55 -4.97
C PHE A 57 -10.76 8.25 -4.18
N HIS A 58 -12.00 7.86 -3.89
CA HIS A 58 -12.28 6.60 -3.21
C HIS A 58 -11.86 5.38 -4.04
N ALA A 59 -12.11 5.39 -5.35
CA ALA A 59 -11.69 4.32 -6.25
C ALA A 59 -10.15 4.21 -6.36
N THR A 60 -9.45 5.34 -6.48
CA THR A 60 -7.98 5.38 -6.51
C THR A 60 -7.38 4.86 -5.21
N TYR A 61 -7.95 5.25 -4.06
CA TYR A 61 -7.47 4.79 -2.77
C TYR A 61 -7.77 3.29 -2.55
N ASP A 62 -8.92 2.80 -3.02
CA ASP A 62 -9.21 1.35 -3.03
C ASP A 62 -8.14 0.58 -3.81
N ALA A 63 -7.81 1.05 -5.02
CA ALA A 63 -6.77 0.45 -5.85
C ALA A 63 -5.38 0.52 -5.18
N TRP A 64 -5.05 1.64 -4.54
CA TRP A 64 -3.80 1.79 -3.76
C TRP A 64 -3.69 0.74 -2.64
N MET A 65 -4.79 0.41 -1.95
CA MET A 65 -4.77 -0.65 -0.91
C MET A 65 -4.44 -2.04 -1.47
N GLY A 66 -4.64 -2.25 -2.77
CA GLY A 66 -4.25 -3.48 -3.48
C GLY A 66 -2.74 -3.71 -3.55
N LEU A 67 -1.92 -2.66 -3.49
CA LEU A 67 -0.45 -2.74 -3.62
C LEU A 67 0.36 -2.02 -2.54
N ALA A 68 -0.26 -1.28 -1.62
CA ALA A 68 0.45 -0.46 -0.62
C ALA A 68 1.39 -1.24 0.35
N HIS A 69 1.27 -2.57 0.37
CA HIS A 69 2.18 -3.46 1.11
C HIS A 69 3.51 -3.69 0.40
N LEU A 70 3.60 -3.44 -0.91
CA LEU A 70 4.84 -3.49 -1.67
C LEU A 70 5.74 -2.33 -1.23
N ARG A 71 6.84 -2.67 -0.55
CA ARG A 71 7.86 -1.73 -0.07
C ARG A 71 9.24 -2.00 -0.68
N PHE A 72 9.24 -2.30 -1.98
CA PHE A 72 10.44 -2.54 -2.77
C PHE A 72 10.15 -2.31 -4.26
N GLY A 73 11.22 -2.16 -5.05
CA GLY A 73 11.12 -1.98 -6.50
C GLY A 73 10.54 -0.62 -6.91
N PRO A 74 9.85 -0.54 -8.07
CA PRO A 74 9.33 0.70 -8.65
C PRO A 74 8.47 1.58 -7.72
N VAL A 75 7.85 0.99 -6.69
CA VAL A 75 7.01 1.71 -5.73
C VAL A 75 7.85 2.57 -4.77
N GLU A 76 9.11 2.19 -4.51
CA GLU A 76 10.03 2.90 -3.62
C GLU A 76 10.94 3.89 -4.37
N GLU A 77 11.04 3.79 -5.70
CA GLU A 77 11.86 4.70 -6.51
C GLU A 77 11.44 6.16 -6.30
N ASP A 78 12.44 7.03 -6.17
CA ASP A 78 12.29 8.47 -5.94
C ASP A 78 11.31 8.84 -4.80
N GLY A 79 11.13 7.95 -3.82
CA GLY A 79 10.23 8.16 -2.69
C GLY A 79 8.74 8.13 -3.04
N ARG A 80 8.34 7.53 -4.18
CA ARG A 80 6.95 7.46 -4.66
C ARG A 80 5.97 6.97 -3.60
N VAL A 81 6.32 5.93 -2.83
CA VAL A 81 5.43 5.41 -1.76
C VAL A 81 5.02 6.50 -0.76
N LEU A 82 5.95 7.38 -0.39
CA LEU A 82 5.70 8.47 0.55
C LEU A 82 4.97 9.64 -0.11
N ALA A 83 5.27 9.92 -1.39
CA ALA A 83 4.56 10.94 -2.17
C ALA A 83 3.10 10.54 -2.43
N ILE A 84 2.82 9.27 -2.72
CA ILE A 84 1.48 8.72 -2.94
C ILE A 84 0.67 8.76 -1.65
N SER A 85 1.24 8.30 -0.53
CA SER A 85 0.52 8.17 0.74
C SER A 85 1.40 8.54 1.93
N PHE A 86 1.48 9.84 2.22
CA PHE A 86 2.19 10.37 3.37
C PHE A 86 1.43 10.16 4.70
N TRP A 87 1.47 8.93 5.21
CA TRP A 87 0.92 8.58 6.52
C TRP A 87 1.75 7.46 7.16
N PRO A 88 2.05 7.52 8.48
CA PRO A 88 1.56 8.50 9.45
C PRO A 88 2.31 9.83 9.50
N ASP A 89 1.55 10.93 9.49
CA ASP A 89 2.10 12.29 9.65
C ASP A 89 2.22 12.70 11.13
N THR A 90 3.27 12.22 11.79
CA THR A 90 3.52 12.52 13.22
C THR A 90 3.86 13.97 13.51
N ARG A 91 4.34 14.72 12.50
CA ARG A 91 4.82 16.11 12.64
C ARG A 91 3.87 17.13 12.02
N GLY A 92 2.68 16.72 11.57
CA GLY A 92 1.71 17.61 10.94
C GLY A 92 2.29 18.35 9.74
N MET A 93 3.06 17.66 8.90
CA MET A 93 3.64 18.22 7.68
C MET A 93 2.59 18.42 6.61
N VAL A 94 1.70 17.45 6.39
CA VAL A 94 0.64 17.54 5.37
C VAL A 94 -0.27 18.77 5.57
N PRO A 95 -0.88 19.01 6.75
CA PRO A 95 -1.68 20.22 6.96
C PRO A 95 -0.90 21.52 6.74
N ARG A 96 0.37 21.57 7.17
CA ARG A 96 1.19 22.79 7.03
C ARG A 96 1.56 23.06 5.58
N THR A 97 1.97 22.03 4.84
CA THR A 97 2.32 22.15 3.43
C THR A 97 1.11 22.49 2.58
N VAL A 98 -0.02 21.80 2.76
CA VAL A 98 -1.27 22.10 2.03
C VAL A 98 -1.74 23.53 2.29
N ALA A 99 -1.75 23.98 3.55
CA ALA A 99 -2.15 25.34 3.88
C ALA A 99 -1.17 26.39 3.31
N GLY A 100 0.13 26.10 3.32
CA GLY A 100 1.17 26.97 2.74
C GLY A 100 1.00 27.15 1.24
N LEU A 101 0.90 26.05 0.48
CA LEU A 101 0.69 26.08 -0.97
C LEU A 101 -0.55 26.92 -1.34
N ILE A 102 -1.67 26.71 -0.62
CA ILE A 102 -2.91 27.47 -0.84
C ILE A 102 -2.74 28.95 -0.50
N ALA A 103 -2.06 29.29 0.60
CA ALA A 103 -1.88 30.68 1.01
C ALA A 103 -0.93 31.45 0.09
N ASP A 104 0.10 30.78 -0.42
CA ASP A 104 1.14 31.38 -1.28
C ASP A 104 0.72 31.40 -2.76
N GLU A 105 -0.36 30.69 -3.12
CA GLU A 105 -0.76 30.41 -4.50
C GLU A 105 0.43 29.93 -5.35
N ASP A 106 1.17 28.94 -4.81
CA ASP A 106 2.42 28.46 -5.40
C ASP A 106 2.23 28.00 -6.86
N LEU A 107 2.95 28.66 -7.78
CA LEU A 107 2.86 28.44 -9.23
C LEU A 107 3.31 27.04 -9.67
N ALA A 108 3.96 26.25 -8.80
CA ALA A 108 4.32 24.88 -9.11
C ALA A 108 3.11 24.02 -9.53
N VAL A 109 1.89 24.35 -9.08
CA VAL A 109 0.66 23.63 -9.49
C VAL A 109 0.33 23.79 -10.98
N GLU A 110 0.94 24.74 -11.68
CA GLU A 110 0.68 25.00 -13.10
C GLU A 110 1.62 24.22 -14.04
N ASP A 111 2.67 23.59 -13.52
CA ASP A 111 3.67 22.86 -14.30
C ASP A 111 3.97 21.48 -13.69
N PRO A 112 3.70 20.37 -14.39
CA PRO A 112 3.91 19.02 -13.86
C PRO A 112 5.34 18.74 -13.40
N ALA A 113 6.36 19.28 -14.08
CA ALA A 113 7.75 19.06 -13.71
C ALA A 113 8.09 19.79 -12.39
N SER A 114 7.62 21.03 -12.23
CA SER A 114 7.76 21.79 -10.99
C SER A 114 6.96 21.18 -9.85
N PHE A 115 5.76 20.66 -10.12
CA PHE A 115 4.92 20.02 -9.11
C PHE A 115 5.53 18.72 -8.56
N ALA A 116 6.23 17.95 -9.40
CA ALA A 116 6.94 16.74 -8.96
C ALA A 116 8.05 17.04 -7.92
N GLU A 117 8.55 18.28 -7.85
CA GLU A 117 9.53 18.74 -6.87
C GLU A 117 8.90 19.31 -5.59
N VAL A 118 7.57 19.48 -5.56
CA VAL A 118 6.86 19.89 -4.34
C VAL A 118 7.09 18.84 -3.26
N SER A 119 7.21 19.31 -2.01
CA SER A 119 7.34 18.43 -0.84
C SER A 119 6.32 17.30 -0.89
N ILE A 120 6.78 16.06 -0.65
CA ILE A 120 5.92 14.86 -0.60
C ILE A 120 4.70 15.02 0.34
N ALA A 121 4.80 15.88 1.37
CA ALA A 121 3.68 16.17 2.27
C ALA A 121 2.57 17.02 1.62
N GLY A 122 2.85 17.68 0.51
CA GLY A 122 1.89 18.44 -0.30
C GLY A 122 1.41 17.66 -1.53
N ARG A 123 1.71 16.36 -1.63
CA ARG A 123 1.41 15.51 -2.79
C ARG A 123 0.54 14.30 -2.43
N GLY A 124 0.05 13.63 -3.47
CA GLY A 124 -0.69 12.36 -3.39
C GLY A 124 -1.99 12.37 -2.58
N LEU A 125 -2.41 11.17 -2.18
CA LEU A 125 -3.70 10.90 -1.56
C LEU A 125 -3.86 11.63 -0.23
N SER A 126 -2.78 11.83 0.53
CA SER A 126 -2.85 12.50 1.84
C SER A 126 -3.13 13.99 1.73
N ALA A 127 -2.52 14.68 0.75
CA ALA A 127 -2.82 16.09 0.49
C ALA A 127 -4.22 16.24 -0.15
N LEU A 128 -4.54 15.39 -1.14
CA LEU A 128 -5.82 15.41 -1.83
C LEU A 128 -6.99 15.15 -0.88
N GLU A 129 -6.86 14.22 0.06
CA GLU A 129 -7.90 13.98 1.08
C GLU A 129 -8.26 15.26 1.85
N ARG A 130 -7.26 16.07 2.22
CA ARG A 130 -7.53 17.30 2.96
C ARG A 130 -8.32 18.28 2.12
N LEU A 131 -7.91 18.44 0.87
CA LEU A 131 -8.53 19.36 -0.07
C LEU A 131 -9.99 18.99 -0.35
N LEU A 132 -10.27 17.69 -0.53
CA LEU A 132 -11.60 17.19 -0.91
C LEU A 132 -12.58 17.02 0.26
N PHE A 133 -12.08 16.76 1.49
CA PHE A 133 -12.94 16.36 2.61
C PHE A 133 -12.87 17.27 3.84
N GLU A 134 -11.92 18.20 3.94
CA GLU A 134 -11.94 19.16 5.04
C GLU A 134 -12.96 20.28 4.80
N PRO A 135 -13.91 20.54 5.72
CA PRO A 135 -14.94 21.56 5.51
C PRO A 135 -14.40 22.96 5.22
N GLN A 136 -13.24 23.31 5.79
CA GLN A 136 -12.58 24.60 5.58
C GLN A 136 -11.84 24.71 4.24
N LEU A 137 -11.58 23.59 3.54
CA LEU A 137 -10.87 23.58 2.26
C LEU A 137 -11.81 23.25 1.10
N SER A 138 -12.66 22.23 1.24
CA SER A 138 -13.50 21.62 0.18
C SER A 138 -14.55 22.53 -0.48
N GLY A 139 -14.76 23.75 0.02
CA GLY A 139 -15.70 24.73 -0.55
C GLY A 139 -15.16 25.54 -1.74
N TYR A 140 -14.02 25.18 -2.30
CA TYR A 140 -13.40 25.91 -3.42
C TYR A 140 -14.19 25.75 -4.73
N ILE A 141 -14.06 26.74 -5.62
CA ILE A 141 -14.77 26.80 -6.91
C ILE A 141 -13.84 26.48 -8.08
N LYS A 142 -14.42 26.25 -9.26
CA LYS A 142 -13.69 26.16 -10.53
C LYS A 142 -12.78 27.38 -10.73
N GLU A 143 -11.66 27.19 -11.42
CA GLU A 143 -10.62 28.20 -11.68
C GLU A 143 -9.87 28.74 -10.45
N SER A 144 -10.25 28.37 -9.22
CA SER A 144 -9.50 28.74 -8.02
C SER A 144 -8.15 28.02 -7.94
N TYR A 145 -7.21 28.58 -7.18
CA TYR A 145 -5.94 27.92 -6.89
C TYR A 145 -6.13 26.50 -6.34
N SER A 146 -7.06 26.31 -5.40
CA SER A 146 -7.38 24.99 -4.83
C SER A 146 -7.89 24.01 -5.89
N CYS A 147 -8.63 24.48 -6.89
CA CYS A 147 -9.04 23.64 -8.02
C CYS A 147 -7.83 23.21 -8.86
N LYS A 148 -6.95 24.16 -9.22
CA LYS A 148 -5.68 23.85 -9.93
C LYS A 148 -4.80 22.91 -9.12
N PHE A 149 -4.76 23.06 -7.80
CA PHE A 149 -4.01 22.18 -6.92
C PHE A 149 -4.58 20.76 -6.90
N ALA A 150 -5.92 20.59 -6.87
CA ALA A 150 -6.56 19.28 -7.01
C ALA A 150 -6.22 18.61 -8.36
N GLN A 151 -6.15 19.40 -9.44
CA GLN A 151 -5.71 18.92 -10.76
C GLN A 151 -4.26 18.44 -10.72
N ALA A 152 -3.35 19.27 -10.20
CA ALA A 152 -1.93 18.94 -10.11
C ALA A 152 -1.69 17.67 -9.27
N LEU A 153 -2.37 17.55 -8.12
CA LEU A 153 -2.34 16.36 -7.26
C LEU A 153 -2.77 15.09 -8.02
N SER A 154 -3.87 15.18 -8.76
CA SER A 154 -4.46 14.03 -9.47
C SER A 154 -3.57 13.59 -10.64
N VAL A 155 -3.04 14.55 -11.40
CA VAL A 155 -2.14 14.31 -12.53
C VAL A 155 -0.80 13.72 -12.06
N ASP A 156 -0.22 14.26 -10.98
CA ASP A 156 1.01 13.75 -10.38
C ASP A 156 0.84 12.31 -9.85
N LEU A 157 -0.28 12.03 -9.17
CA LEU A 157 -0.61 10.70 -8.70
C LEU A 157 -0.74 9.70 -9.85
N ALA A 158 -1.42 10.09 -10.94
CA ALA A 158 -1.53 9.27 -12.14
C ALA A 158 -0.17 9.01 -12.80
N ALA A 159 0.70 10.02 -12.88
CA ALA A 159 2.04 9.87 -13.43
C ALA A 159 2.88 8.87 -12.62
N MET A 160 2.85 8.96 -11.28
CA MET A 160 3.53 7.98 -10.41
C MET A 160 2.95 6.57 -10.58
N ALA A 161 1.62 6.42 -10.62
CA ALA A 161 0.97 5.12 -10.77
C ALA A 161 1.30 4.46 -12.13
N GLN A 162 1.31 5.24 -13.20
CA GLN A 162 1.69 4.77 -14.55
C GLN A 162 3.16 4.37 -14.63
N ALA A 163 4.06 5.14 -13.99
CA ALA A 163 5.48 4.80 -13.92
C ALA A 163 5.69 3.45 -13.21
N ILE A 164 5.04 3.28 -12.05
CA ILE A 164 5.08 2.03 -11.28
C ILE A 164 4.61 0.83 -12.13
N ASP A 165 3.42 0.92 -12.77
CA ASP A 165 2.91 -0.19 -13.58
C ASP A 165 3.82 -0.50 -14.77
N LYS A 166 4.27 0.53 -15.47
CA LYS A 166 5.16 0.38 -16.62
C LYS A 166 6.47 -0.30 -16.23
N GLU A 167 7.16 0.20 -15.21
CA GLU A 167 8.46 -0.32 -14.78
C GLU A 167 8.36 -1.75 -14.25
N TRP A 168 7.28 -2.09 -13.53
CA TRP A 168 6.99 -3.47 -13.16
C TRP A 168 6.86 -4.37 -14.39
N ARG A 169 6.09 -3.95 -15.40
CA ARG A 169 5.85 -4.75 -16.61
C ARG A 169 7.08 -4.90 -17.51
N THR A 170 7.86 -3.84 -17.66
CA THR A 170 8.93 -3.81 -18.67
C THR A 170 10.26 -4.31 -18.16
N ASP A 171 10.52 -4.23 -16.85
CA ASP A 171 11.83 -4.55 -16.29
C ASP A 171 11.71 -5.34 -14.98
N PHE A 172 11.07 -4.76 -13.96
CA PHE A 172 11.23 -5.26 -12.60
C PHE A 172 10.58 -6.64 -12.34
N ALA A 173 9.51 -6.99 -13.06
CA ALA A 173 8.98 -8.36 -13.05
C ALA A 173 10.01 -9.39 -13.51
N GLN A 174 10.82 -9.06 -14.53
CA GLN A 174 11.92 -9.92 -14.97
C GLN A 174 13.01 -9.97 -13.92
N VAL A 175 13.36 -8.84 -13.29
CA VAL A 175 14.35 -8.79 -12.20
C VAL A 175 13.95 -9.72 -11.04
N VAL A 176 12.69 -9.70 -10.61
CA VAL A 176 12.21 -10.59 -9.54
C VAL A 176 12.20 -12.06 -9.98
N THR A 177 11.67 -12.34 -11.17
CA THR A 177 11.49 -13.73 -11.65
C THR A 177 12.78 -14.41 -12.12
N SER A 178 13.83 -13.63 -12.39
CA SER A 178 15.17 -14.12 -12.76
C SER A 178 16.17 -14.10 -11.61
N ALA A 179 15.70 -14.07 -10.35
CA ALA A 179 16.57 -14.12 -9.17
C ALA A 179 17.57 -15.30 -9.25
N GLY A 180 18.85 -15.04 -8.95
CA GLY A 180 19.92 -16.03 -9.08
C GLY A 180 20.45 -16.29 -10.50
N ALA A 181 19.86 -15.68 -11.54
CA ALA A 181 20.38 -15.79 -12.90
C ALA A 181 21.59 -14.89 -13.13
N GLU A 182 22.47 -15.28 -14.06
CA GLU A 182 23.59 -14.45 -14.51
C GLU A 182 23.07 -13.12 -15.10
N GLY A 183 23.59 -11.99 -14.59
CA GLY A 183 23.18 -10.65 -14.99
C GLY A 183 22.12 -10.01 -14.09
N ASN A 184 21.53 -10.75 -13.15
CA ASN A 184 20.66 -10.16 -12.13
C ASN A 184 21.50 -9.58 -10.98
N ALA A 185 21.60 -8.25 -10.92
CA ALA A 185 22.36 -7.55 -9.89
C ALA A 185 21.54 -7.23 -8.63
N THR A 186 20.22 -7.41 -8.68
CA THR A 186 19.28 -7.05 -7.58
C THR A 186 19.02 -8.23 -6.66
N PHE A 187 18.80 -9.41 -7.24
CA PHE A 187 18.55 -10.66 -6.51
C PHE A 187 19.60 -11.70 -6.94
N LEU A 188 20.67 -11.81 -6.15
CA LEU A 188 21.85 -12.63 -6.42
C LEU A 188 21.59 -14.12 -6.24
N THR A 189 20.56 -14.47 -5.47
CA THR A 189 20.12 -15.85 -5.25
C THR A 189 18.61 -15.97 -5.45
N GLU A 190 18.14 -17.17 -5.84
CA GLU A 190 16.71 -17.43 -6.04
C GLU A 190 15.89 -17.05 -4.78
N SER A 191 16.42 -17.34 -3.59
CA SER A 191 15.73 -17.10 -2.31
C SER A 191 15.56 -15.63 -1.94
N GLU A 192 16.38 -14.71 -2.49
CA GLU A 192 16.30 -13.29 -2.14
C GLU A 192 15.00 -12.64 -2.64
N ALA A 193 14.52 -13.02 -3.83
CA ALA A 193 13.23 -12.54 -4.34
C ALA A 193 12.06 -13.07 -3.49
N ALA A 194 12.08 -14.36 -3.16
CA ALA A 194 11.09 -14.95 -2.25
C ALA A 194 11.11 -14.28 -0.88
N GLN A 195 12.31 -13.98 -0.34
CA GLN A 195 12.47 -13.27 0.93
C GLN A 195 11.91 -11.85 0.85
N ALA A 196 12.17 -11.10 -0.22
CA ALA A 196 11.63 -9.75 -0.40
C ALA A 196 10.09 -9.75 -0.46
N LEU A 197 9.50 -10.68 -1.22
CA LEU A 197 8.04 -10.85 -1.30
C LEU A 197 7.44 -11.25 0.05
N TYR A 198 8.07 -12.20 0.76
CA TYR A 198 7.63 -12.63 2.08
C TYR A 198 7.75 -11.52 3.14
N THR A 199 8.82 -10.73 3.09
CA THR A 199 9.00 -9.53 3.95
C THR A 199 7.90 -8.50 3.66
N SER A 200 7.56 -8.25 2.39
CA SER A 200 6.45 -7.38 1.99
C SER A 200 5.11 -7.84 2.57
N LEU A 201 4.81 -9.15 2.49
CA LEU A 201 3.60 -9.76 3.04
C LEU A 201 3.52 -9.57 4.57
N THR A 202 4.58 -9.97 5.29
CA THR A 202 4.61 -9.91 6.77
C THR A 202 4.59 -8.48 7.29
N THR A 203 5.38 -7.59 6.68
CA THR A 203 5.39 -6.15 7.02
C THR A 203 4.03 -5.51 6.77
N GLY A 204 3.33 -5.88 5.69
CA GLY A 204 1.98 -5.39 5.41
C GLY A 204 0.96 -5.81 6.47
N ILE A 205 1.04 -7.05 6.96
CA ILE A 205 0.19 -7.55 8.06
C ILE A 205 0.48 -6.76 9.36
N GLU A 206 1.76 -6.62 9.70
CA GLU A 206 2.19 -5.85 10.87
C GLU A 206 1.76 -4.38 10.79
N PHE A 207 1.89 -3.76 9.61
CA PHE A 207 1.48 -2.37 9.38
C PHE A 207 -0.02 -2.16 9.63
N ASN A 208 -0.86 -3.10 9.22
CA ASN A 208 -2.30 -3.05 9.54
C ASN A 208 -2.54 -3.09 11.06
N ALA A 209 -1.90 -4.04 11.76
CA ALA A 209 -2.10 -4.19 13.20
C ALA A 209 -1.54 -3.00 13.99
N ASP A 210 -0.29 -2.62 13.74
CA ASP A 210 0.45 -1.68 14.58
C ASP A 210 0.22 -0.22 14.16
N GLN A 211 0.08 0.04 12.86
CA GLN A 211 -0.20 1.39 12.38
C GLN A 211 -1.70 1.64 12.23
N ARG A 212 -2.40 0.95 11.33
CA ARG A 212 -3.79 1.28 10.98
C ARG A 212 -4.77 1.10 12.15
N ILE A 213 -4.56 0.07 12.97
CA ILE A 213 -5.35 -0.15 14.20
C ILE A 213 -4.66 0.44 15.45
N GLY A 214 -3.35 0.23 15.61
CA GLY A 214 -2.64 0.63 16.83
C GLY A 214 -2.59 2.14 17.05
N ARG A 215 -2.48 2.95 16.00
CA ARG A 215 -2.42 4.41 16.14
C ARG A 215 -3.72 5.03 16.63
N PRO A 216 -4.92 4.71 16.09
CA PRO A 216 -6.16 5.21 16.64
C PRO A 216 -6.46 4.68 18.05
N LEU A 217 -6.09 3.43 18.35
CA LEU A 217 -6.21 2.89 19.71
C LEU A 217 -5.42 3.73 20.73
N GLY A 218 -4.18 4.11 20.43
CA GLY A 218 -3.33 4.79 21.42
C GLY A 218 -3.21 3.99 22.74
N THR A 219 -2.94 4.69 23.84
CA THR A 219 -3.02 4.06 25.17
C THR A 219 -4.47 4.06 25.67
N PHE A 220 -4.80 3.19 26.63
CA PHE A 220 -6.14 3.16 27.22
C PHE A 220 -6.61 4.54 27.72
N ASP A 221 -5.75 5.26 28.45
CA ASP A 221 -6.08 6.60 28.99
C ASP A 221 -6.02 7.72 27.93
N ARG A 222 -5.52 7.45 26.72
CA ARG A 222 -5.31 8.44 25.66
C ARG A 222 -5.59 7.84 24.27
N PRO A 223 -6.86 7.47 23.99
CA PRO A 223 -7.28 7.09 22.66
C PRO A 223 -7.04 8.23 21.66
N ARG A 224 -6.83 7.90 20.38
CA ARG A 224 -6.43 8.84 19.33
C ARG A 224 -7.17 8.61 18.01
N PRO A 225 -8.52 8.58 17.98
CA PRO A 225 -9.28 8.25 16.77
C PRO A 225 -8.87 9.09 15.54
N THR A 226 -8.55 10.38 15.73
CA THR A 226 -8.07 11.28 14.66
C THR A 226 -6.68 10.95 14.09
N ARG A 227 -5.99 9.92 14.62
CA ARG A 227 -4.75 9.38 14.02
C ARG A 227 -5.01 8.25 13.03
N ALA A 228 -6.26 7.79 12.88
CA ALA A 228 -6.61 6.80 11.88
C ALA A 228 -6.28 7.31 10.46
N GLU A 229 -5.77 6.39 9.63
CA GLU A 229 -5.47 6.64 8.22
C GLU A 229 -6.75 7.05 7.49
N ALA A 230 -6.67 8.10 6.68
CA ALA A 230 -7.78 8.55 5.84
C ALA A 230 -9.14 8.73 6.56
N HIS A 231 -9.12 9.22 7.81
CA HIS A 231 -10.35 9.39 8.60
C HIS A 231 -11.23 10.56 8.13
N ARG A 232 -10.70 11.49 7.34
CA ARG A 232 -11.48 12.64 6.82
C ARG A 232 -12.45 12.19 5.74
N SER A 233 -11.99 11.23 4.94
CA SER A 233 -12.76 10.56 3.91
C SER A 233 -13.53 9.34 4.42
N GLY A 234 -13.52 9.06 5.74
CA GLY A 234 -14.29 7.95 6.31
C GLY A 234 -13.74 6.56 5.98
N ARG A 235 -12.47 6.45 5.57
CA ARG A 235 -11.94 5.23 4.94
C ARG A 235 -11.18 4.29 5.87
N SER A 236 -10.92 4.67 7.12
CA SER A 236 -9.94 3.98 7.96
C SER A 236 -10.15 2.48 8.08
N LEU A 237 -11.38 2.04 8.36
CA LEU A 237 -11.71 0.61 8.42
C LEU A 237 -11.74 -0.04 7.04
N ARG A 238 -12.25 0.66 6.01
CA ARG A 238 -12.26 0.17 4.61
C ARG A 238 -10.84 -0.14 4.13
N ASN A 239 -9.88 0.73 4.43
CA ASN A 239 -8.48 0.53 4.08
C ASN A 239 -7.88 -0.71 4.75
N VAL A 240 -8.21 -0.96 6.03
CA VAL A 240 -7.79 -2.19 6.73
C VAL A 240 -8.37 -3.42 6.03
N ILE A 241 -9.67 -3.41 5.69
CA ILE A 241 -10.33 -4.53 5.00
C ILE A 241 -9.67 -4.80 3.64
N LEU A 242 -9.54 -3.78 2.79
CA LEU A 242 -8.95 -3.91 1.46
C LEU A 242 -7.48 -4.35 1.51
N SER A 243 -6.72 -3.82 2.47
CA SER A 243 -5.33 -4.25 2.65
C SER A 243 -5.24 -5.71 3.10
N LEU A 244 -6.12 -6.18 3.98
CA LEU A 244 -6.16 -7.59 4.40
C LEU A 244 -6.60 -8.51 3.25
N GLU A 245 -7.54 -8.08 2.42
CA GLU A 245 -7.95 -8.83 1.22
C GLU A 245 -6.79 -8.94 0.22
N ALA A 246 -6.07 -7.84 -0.03
CA ALA A 246 -4.88 -7.82 -0.88
C ALA A 246 -3.76 -8.73 -0.33
N LEU A 247 -3.49 -8.67 0.98
CA LEU A 247 -2.47 -9.50 1.62
C LEU A 247 -2.84 -10.99 1.60
N ASN A 248 -4.13 -11.32 1.73
CA ASN A 248 -4.60 -12.70 1.60
C ASN A 248 -4.40 -13.22 0.17
N SER A 249 -4.77 -12.42 -0.84
CA SER A 249 -4.54 -12.74 -2.26
C SER A 249 -3.04 -12.93 -2.54
N PHE A 250 -2.21 -12.05 -1.99
CA PHE A 250 -0.75 -12.13 -2.14
C PHE A 250 -0.17 -13.38 -1.48
N ALA A 251 -0.62 -13.74 -0.29
CA ALA A 251 -0.19 -14.96 0.40
C ALA A 251 -0.52 -16.21 -0.41
N HIS A 252 -1.71 -16.27 -1.02
CA HIS A 252 -2.10 -17.38 -1.91
C HIS A 252 -1.22 -17.46 -3.15
N ALA A 253 -0.97 -16.32 -3.80
CA ALA A 253 -0.14 -16.27 -5.00
C ALA A 253 1.32 -16.62 -4.70
N LEU A 254 1.81 -16.31 -3.50
CA LEU A 254 3.19 -16.57 -3.07
C LEU A 254 3.41 -18.01 -2.55
N ALA A 255 2.35 -18.71 -2.14
CA ALA A 255 2.47 -20.05 -1.56
C ALA A 255 2.75 -21.14 -2.62
N ASP A 256 3.61 -22.11 -2.28
CA ASP A 256 3.86 -23.33 -3.06
C ASP A 256 2.86 -24.47 -2.73
N GLY A 257 1.74 -24.14 -2.10
CA GLY A 257 0.77 -25.14 -1.67
C GLY A 257 -0.46 -24.57 -0.96
N PRO A 258 -1.36 -25.44 -0.48
CA PRO A 258 -2.56 -25.01 0.24
C PRO A 258 -2.23 -24.27 1.53
N THR A 259 -2.98 -23.22 1.83
CA THR A 259 -2.76 -22.32 2.99
C THR A 259 -3.95 -22.28 3.98
N PRO A 260 -4.53 -23.41 4.41
CA PRO A 260 -5.79 -23.42 5.15
C PRO A 260 -5.75 -22.67 6.49
N GLN A 261 -4.63 -22.64 7.21
CA GLN A 261 -4.53 -21.89 8.46
C GLN A 261 -4.41 -20.39 8.19
N THR A 262 -3.69 -20.00 7.15
CA THR A 262 -3.56 -18.62 6.69
C THR A 262 -4.92 -18.09 6.27
N ASP A 263 -5.66 -18.85 5.46
CA ASP A 263 -7.00 -18.49 4.99
C ASP A 263 -7.94 -18.31 6.18
N ALA A 264 -7.93 -19.26 7.12
CA ALA A 264 -8.75 -19.18 8.33
C ALA A 264 -8.41 -17.95 9.19
N ALA A 265 -7.13 -17.60 9.31
CA ALA A 265 -6.68 -16.43 10.07
C ALA A 265 -7.12 -15.11 9.38
N PHE A 266 -6.94 -14.99 8.07
CA PHE A 266 -7.44 -13.83 7.30
C PHE A 266 -8.97 -13.73 7.38
N GLN A 267 -9.71 -14.83 7.23
CA GLN A 267 -11.17 -14.81 7.36
C GLN A 267 -11.62 -14.40 8.76
N ALA A 268 -10.92 -14.85 9.80
CA ALA A 268 -11.22 -14.45 11.18
C ALA A 268 -11.00 -12.95 11.40
N ALA A 269 -9.93 -12.37 10.83
CA ALA A 269 -9.66 -10.93 10.91
C ALA A 269 -10.66 -10.11 10.07
N LEU A 270 -10.93 -10.52 8.83
CA LEU A 270 -11.91 -9.87 7.94
C LEU A 270 -13.33 -9.92 8.50
N GLY A 271 -13.73 -11.04 9.11
CA GLY A 271 -15.01 -11.15 9.80
C GLY A 271 -15.13 -10.13 10.93
N ALA A 272 -14.11 -10.05 11.80
CA ALA A 272 -14.09 -9.06 12.88
C ALA A 272 -14.07 -7.62 12.37
N ALA A 273 -13.38 -7.34 11.26
CA ALA A 273 -13.36 -6.01 10.66
C ALA A 273 -14.72 -5.61 10.07
N ARG A 274 -15.41 -6.52 9.38
CA ARG A 274 -16.73 -6.25 8.77
C ARG A 274 -17.86 -6.12 9.81
N GLU A 275 -17.69 -6.70 10.98
CA GLU A 275 -18.60 -6.54 12.13
C GLU A 275 -18.33 -5.25 12.93
N LEU A 276 -17.19 -4.59 12.69
CA LEU A 276 -16.83 -3.35 13.36
C LEU A 276 -17.60 -2.18 12.70
N ASP A 277 -18.77 -1.85 13.23
CA ASP A 277 -19.59 -0.71 12.79
C ASP A 277 -18.99 0.63 13.26
N ASP A 278 -17.75 0.91 12.84
CA ASP A 278 -16.97 2.10 13.20
C ASP A 278 -15.95 2.45 12.10
N PRO A 279 -16.37 3.19 11.05
CA PRO A 279 -15.57 3.39 9.83
C PRO A 279 -14.25 4.16 10.06
N VAL A 280 -14.18 4.97 11.12
CA VAL A 280 -13.03 5.85 11.44
C VAL A 280 -12.41 5.55 12.79
N PHE A 281 -12.79 4.44 13.43
CA PHE A 281 -12.37 4.07 14.77
C PHE A 281 -12.69 5.14 15.83
N ALA A 282 -13.78 5.89 15.68
CA ALA A 282 -14.20 6.93 16.63
C ALA A 282 -14.60 6.33 18.00
N GLY A 283 -15.11 5.09 18.00
CA GLY A 283 -15.56 4.38 19.19
C GLY A 283 -14.43 3.89 20.10
N VAL A 284 -13.15 4.00 19.70
CA VAL A 284 -12.01 3.55 20.54
C VAL A 284 -11.86 4.34 21.86
N GLU A 285 -12.62 5.43 22.02
CA GLU A 285 -12.74 6.19 23.26
C GLU A 285 -13.66 5.51 24.29
N ASP A 286 -14.59 4.66 23.84
CA ASP A 286 -15.45 3.84 24.70
C ASP A 286 -14.79 2.47 24.97
N PRO A 287 -14.75 1.99 26.23
CA PRO A 287 -14.11 0.71 26.56
C PRO A 287 -14.63 -0.51 25.80
N GLN A 288 -15.94 -0.58 25.50
CA GLN A 288 -16.52 -1.73 24.80
C GLN A 288 -16.21 -1.71 23.31
N ALA A 289 -16.33 -0.55 22.67
CA ALA A 289 -15.96 -0.40 21.26
C ALA A 289 -14.44 -0.53 21.06
N ARG A 290 -13.62 0.00 21.97
CA ARG A 290 -12.18 -0.23 22.02
C ARG A 290 -11.82 -1.71 22.03
N LEU A 291 -12.46 -2.51 22.88
CA LEU A 291 -12.22 -3.94 22.96
C LEU A 291 -12.42 -4.64 21.60
N LYS A 292 -13.42 -4.23 20.82
CA LYS A 292 -13.63 -4.78 19.46
C LYS A 292 -12.47 -4.45 18.52
N ALA A 293 -11.94 -3.23 18.56
CA ALA A 293 -10.77 -2.84 17.78
C ALA A 293 -9.49 -3.57 18.24
N GLU A 294 -9.31 -3.81 19.54
CA GLU A 294 -8.21 -4.62 20.08
C GLU A 294 -8.33 -6.09 19.67
N ILE A 295 -9.54 -6.66 19.64
CA ILE A 295 -9.79 -8.01 19.11
C ILE A 295 -9.42 -8.09 17.62
N LEU A 296 -9.82 -7.09 16.83
CA LEU A 296 -9.41 -7.01 15.42
C LEU A 296 -7.88 -6.96 15.30
N GLN A 297 -7.20 -6.11 16.08
CA GLN A 297 -5.74 -6.03 16.09
C GLN A 297 -5.07 -7.38 16.39
N GLN A 298 -5.56 -8.08 17.42
CA GLN A 298 -5.05 -9.40 17.81
C GLN A 298 -5.27 -10.44 16.71
N ARG A 299 -6.43 -10.42 16.04
CA ARG A 299 -6.72 -11.32 14.91
C ARG A 299 -5.81 -11.07 13.72
N ILE A 300 -5.49 -9.80 13.42
CA ILE A 300 -4.51 -9.48 12.37
C ILE A 300 -3.12 -10.03 12.75
N LYS A 301 -2.67 -9.85 14.00
CA LYS A 301 -1.39 -10.39 14.47
C LYS A 301 -1.33 -11.92 14.41
N ALA A 302 -2.46 -12.59 14.61
CA ALA A 302 -2.55 -14.05 14.53
C ALA A 302 -2.37 -14.61 13.11
N ILE A 303 -2.38 -13.77 12.07
CA ILE A 303 -2.08 -14.19 10.68
C ILE A 303 -0.60 -14.55 10.52
N LEU A 304 0.30 -13.82 11.19
CA LEU A 304 1.75 -13.98 11.05
C LEU A 304 2.25 -15.42 11.30
N PRO A 305 1.89 -16.11 12.41
CA PRO A 305 2.33 -17.49 12.61
C PRO A 305 1.78 -18.45 11.56
N ALA A 306 0.57 -18.23 11.01
CA ALA A 306 0.01 -19.06 9.96
C ALA A 306 0.78 -18.89 8.63
N VAL A 307 0.98 -17.63 8.21
CA VAL A 307 1.79 -17.28 7.04
C VAL A 307 3.23 -17.80 7.17
N SER A 308 3.82 -17.72 8.37
CA SER A 308 5.16 -18.27 8.60
C SER A 308 5.23 -19.78 8.35
N ASN A 309 4.22 -20.53 8.78
CA ASN A 309 4.22 -21.99 8.66
C ASN A 309 3.85 -22.48 7.27
N GLU A 310 2.92 -21.80 6.58
CA GLU A 310 2.34 -22.28 5.31
C GLU A 310 2.91 -21.57 4.08
N VAL A 311 3.56 -20.42 4.25
CA VAL A 311 4.20 -19.66 3.15
C VAL A 311 5.71 -19.57 3.37
N GLY A 312 6.14 -19.06 4.53
CA GLY A 312 7.56 -18.81 4.80
C GLY A 312 8.43 -20.08 4.83
N VAL A 313 8.08 -21.04 5.69
CA VAL A 313 8.83 -22.30 5.85
C VAL A 313 8.94 -23.10 4.54
N PRO A 314 7.85 -23.32 3.76
CA PRO A 314 7.95 -23.99 2.46
C PRO A 314 8.88 -23.28 1.47
N LEU A 315 8.89 -21.95 1.45
CA LEU A 315 9.78 -21.14 0.61
C LEU A 315 11.23 -21.07 1.13
N GLY A 316 11.51 -21.63 2.31
CA GLY A 316 12.83 -21.55 2.94
C GLY A 316 13.20 -20.15 3.43
N VAL A 317 12.21 -19.28 3.64
CA VAL A 317 12.38 -17.89 4.10
C VAL A 317 11.80 -17.70 5.50
N SER A 318 12.25 -16.66 6.20
CA SER A 318 11.74 -16.36 7.54
C SER A 318 11.63 -14.86 7.78
N ALA A 319 10.79 -14.49 8.74
CA ALA A 319 10.72 -13.10 9.22
C ALA A 319 12.00 -12.85 10.03
N GLY A 320 13.04 -12.30 9.40
CA GLY A 320 14.34 -12.20 10.05
C GLY A 320 15.47 -11.47 9.33
N PHE A 321 15.25 -10.91 8.13
CA PHE A 321 16.23 -10.03 7.47
C PHE A 321 15.57 -8.70 7.13
N ASN A 322 15.32 -7.87 8.14
CA ASN A 322 15.07 -6.45 7.92
C ASN A 322 16.41 -5.71 7.98
N ALA A 323 16.62 -4.81 7.03
CA ALA A 323 17.76 -3.91 6.90
C ALA A 323 17.84 -2.82 8.01
N THR A 324 17.56 -3.20 9.26
CA THR A 324 17.73 -2.37 10.47
C THR A 324 18.68 -2.98 11.49
N ASP A 325 19.20 -4.19 11.25
CA ASP A 325 20.25 -4.83 12.07
C ASP A 325 21.69 -4.59 11.55
N GLY A 326 21.86 -3.67 10.60
CA GLY A 326 23.17 -3.36 10.03
C GLY A 326 23.27 -1.95 9.46
N ASP A 327 23.21 -0.94 10.32
CA ASP A 327 24.15 0.20 10.40
C ASP A 327 23.79 1.13 11.56
#